data_AF-A0AAD4EE20-F1
#
_entry.id   AF-A0AAD4EE20-F1
#
_cell.length_a   1.000
_cell.length_b   1.000
_cell.length_c   1.000
_cell.angle_alpha   90.00
_cell.angle_beta   90.00
_cell.angle_gamma   90.00
#
_symmetry.space_group_name_H-M   'P 1'
#
loop_
_entity.id
_entity.type
_entity.pdbx_description
1 polymer ?
#
loop_
_entity_poly.entity_id
_entity_poly.type
_entity_poly.pdbx_seq_one_letter_code
_entity_poly.pdbx_strand_id
1 'polypeptide(L)'
;MQTSNSNVGSPPISASILELQQPSNTSSGGSSSRIPRLPAEILSEIFLHSLSDDLPFFPTQRLAPLIFTRICRQWREVALGLPWLWTQPRLIADDGFRERASAYDLWLKRSRGCPLSLKLECYTDLKAPSFWKTSTDSRSSSYTSTVDGPEQITDRSISKLPVNLRKMDISDLQWISCRRLDFVADSGWAHLTHLEINVHGLDAFPRILRLCPDLSFLMLHGIFHPIKNQEPVTHTNLQRLHMCGDMYPTSSRNLGIFKVLTLPNLRGLQAAHMGRWPQEEFQAFLTRSKCSLERLAFCGVSLTVQQREEYAALVPCFEIIKI
;
A
#
# COMPACT_ATOMS: atom_id res chain seq x y z
N MET A 1 18.44 -11.09 16.56
CA MET A 1 18.65 -10.02 15.55
C MET A 1 18.96 -10.66 14.21
N GLN A 2 17.92 -10.99 13.45
CA GLN A 2 18.02 -11.41 12.05
C GLN A 2 16.80 -10.79 11.35
N THR A 3 17.06 -9.82 10.49
CA THR A 3 16.07 -9.20 9.60
C THR A 3 15.81 -10.16 8.45
N SER A 4 14.62 -10.75 8.40
CA SER A 4 14.18 -11.62 7.31
C SER A 4 13.83 -10.78 6.08
N ASN A 5 14.64 -10.89 5.04
CA ASN A 5 14.39 -10.32 3.71
C ASN A 5 13.03 -10.78 3.16
N SER A 6 12.13 -9.82 2.92
CA SER A 6 10.98 -10.00 2.04
C SER A 6 11.47 -9.97 0.59
N ASN A 7 11.65 -11.17 0.04
CA ASN A 7 11.97 -11.40 -1.36
C ASN A 7 10.79 -10.95 -2.23
N VAL A 8 10.78 -9.69 -2.67
CA VAL A 8 9.86 -9.20 -3.70
C VAL A 8 10.40 -9.68 -5.04
N GLY A 9 9.70 -10.63 -5.65
CA GLY A 9 10.10 -11.24 -6.92
C GLY A 9 10.40 -10.18 -7.98
N SER A 10 11.64 -10.19 -8.46
CA SER A 10 12.10 -9.43 -9.61
C SER A 10 11.20 -9.72 -10.82
N PRO A 11 10.75 -8.71 -11.59
CA PRO A 11 10.07 -8.95 -12.85
C PRO A 11 11.05 -9.53 -13.87
N PRO A 12 10.59 -10.35 -14.83
CA PRO A 12 11.46 -10.91 -15.86
C PRO A 12 12.01 -9.78 -16.74
N ILE A 13 13.33 -9.65 -16.79
CA ILE A 13 14.09 -8.62 -17.53
C ILE A 13 13.98 -8.77 -19.07
N SER A 14 13.28 -9.76 -19.60
CA SER A 14 13.33 -10.07 -21.04
C SER A 14 12.04 -9.68 -21.77
N ALA A 15 12.04 -8.51 -22.42
CA ALA A 15 11.40 -8.28 -23.73
C ALA A 15 11.48 -6.82 -24.24
N SER A 16 11.70 -5.82 -23.37
CA SER A 16 11.50 -4.41 -23.77
C SER A 16 12.78 -3.59 -24.04
N ILE A 17 13.97 -4.20 -24.05
CA ILE A 17 15.26 -3.48 -24.16
C ILE A 17 15.74 -3.29 -25.61
N LEU A 18 15.10 -3.90 -26.61
CA LEU A 18 15.66 -3.98 -27.97
C LEU A 18 15.48 -2.78 -28.90
N GLU A 19 14.95 -1.63 -28.46
CA GLU A 19 14.76 -0.46 -29.33
C GLU A 19 15.36 0.84 -28.78
N LEU A 20 16.62 0.80 -28.33
CA LEU A 20 17.45 2.00 -28.22
C LEU A 20 18.54 1.97 -29.29
N GLN A 21 18.17 2.30 -30.53
CA GLN A 21 19.13 2.53 -31.61
C GLN A 21 20.10 3.67 -31.24
N GLN A 22 21.39 3.35 -31.18
CA GLN A 22 22.47 4.32 -31.00
C GLN A 22 22.76 5.02 -32.34
N PRO A 23 22.88 6.36 -32.40
CA PRO A 23 23.36 7.04 -33.59
C PRO A 23 24.89 6.98 -33.68
N SER A 24 25.37 6.67 -34.88
CA SER A 24 26.77 6.65 -35.31
C SER A 24 27.43 8.03 -35.14
N ASN A 25 28.59 8.11 -34.48
CA ASN A 25 29.39 9.34 -34.41
C ASN A 25 30.76 9.14 -35.03
N THR A 26 31.07 9.98 -36.03
CA THR A 26 32.42 10.26 -36.53
C THR A 26 33.20 11.14 -35.55
N SER A 27 34.51 10.93 -35.52
CA SER A 27 35.52 11.46 -34.58
C SER A 27 35.75 12.98 -34.60
N SER A 28 36.17 13.56 -33.46
CA SER A 28 37.51 14.18 -33.26
C SER A 28 37.65 14.92 -31.92
N GLY A 29 38.73 14.64 -31.18
CA GLY A 29 39.57 15.58 -30.43
C GLY A 29 39.00 16.38 -29.24
N GLY A 30 39.34 15.97 -28.01
CA GLY A 30 39.22 16.81 -26.81
C GLY A 30 39.20 15.98 -25.52
N SER A 31 40.37 15.82 -24.90
CA SER A 31 40.58 15.16 -23.61
C SER A 31 40.02 16.00 -22.45
N SER A 32 38.70 16.08 -22.37
CA SER A 32 38.00 16.24 -21.10
C SER A 32 37.81 14.82 -20.55
N SER A 33 38.08 14.60 -19.28
CA SER A 33 37.79 13.35 -18.56
C SER A 33 36.30 13.03 -18.64
N ARG A 34 35.87 12.48 -19.79
CA ARG A 34 34.53 11.93 -19.97
C ARG A 34 34.50 10.70 -19.10
N ILE A 35 33.82 10.80 -17.95
CA ILE A 35 33.36 9.63 -17.20
C ILE A 35 32.80 8.66 -18.26
N PRO A 36 33.31 7.41 -18.34
CA PRO A 36 32.82 6.46 -19.32
C PRO A 36 31.30 6.38 -19.20
N ARG A 37 30.61 6.64 -20.32
CA ARG A 37 29.15 6.62 -20.33
C ARG A 37 28.71 5.22 -19.95
N LEU A 38 28.11 5.08 -18.78
CA LEU A 38 27.54 3.82 -18.34
C LEU A 38 26.47 3.39 -19.36
N PRO A 39 26.41 2.09 -19.72
CA PRO A 39 25.33 1.55 -20.54
C PRO A 39 23.96 1.79 -19.89
N ALA A 40 22.90 1.81 -20.70
CA ALA A 40 21.54 2.06 -20.22
C ALA A 40 21.08 0.98 -19.22
N GLU A 41 21.57 -0.24 -19.37
CA GLU A 41 21.30 -1.39 -18.52
C GLU A 41 21.85 -1.14 -17.11
N ILE A 42 23.11 -0.70 -17.01
CA ILE A 42 23.75 -0.40 -15.73
C ILE A 42 23.07 0.80 -15.04
N LEU A 43 22.69 1.82 -15.83
CA LEU A 43 21.90 2.94 -15.29
C LEU A 43 20.53 2.48 -14.78
N SER A 44 19.88 1.55 -15.47
CA SER A 44 18.59 0.98 -15.05
C SER A 44 18.71 0.25 -13.71
N GLU A 45 19.74 -0.57 -13.54
CA GLU A 45 20.03 -1.27 -12.28
C GLU A 45 20.35 -0.29 -11.14
N ILE A 46 21.17 0.74 -11.41
CA ILE A 46 21.42 1.80 -10.42
C ILE A 46 20.12 2.48 -10.00
N PHE A 47 19.25 2.80 -10.96
CA PHE A 47 17.97 3.44 -10.66
C PHE A 47 17.08 2.55 -9.80
N LEU A 48 17.01 1.25 -10.12
CA LEU A 48 16.24 0.27 -9.35
C LEU A 48 16.74 0.20 -7.89
N HIS A 49 18.04 0.05 -7.70
CA HIS A 49 18.64 -0.03 -6.36
C HIS A 49 18.58 1.27 -5.56
N SER A 50 18.32 2.39 -6.23
CA SER A 50 18.17 3.70 -5.59
C SER A 50 16.74 3.99 -5.14
N LEU A 51 15.76 3.16 -5.51
CA LEU A 51 14.39 3.24 -5.02
C LEU A 51 14.31 2.55 -3.64
N SER A 52 14.88 3.18 -2.62
CA SER A 52 14.74 2.70 -1.23
C SER A 52 13.36 3.03 -0.65
N ASP A 53 12.87 2.14 0.21
CA ASP A 53 11.65 2.36 1.00
C ASP A 53 11.78 3.51 2.01
N ASP A 54 13.02 3.88 2.35
CA ASP A 54 13.37 4.93 3.32
C ASP A 54 13.40 6.34 2.74
N LEU A 55 13.11 6.51 1.44
CA LEU A 55 13.11 7.84 0.82
C LEU A 55 11.94 8.69 1.34
N PRO A 56 12.15 10.01 1.53
CA PRO A 56 11.09 10.91 1.95
C PRO A 56 9.88 10.84 1.00
N PHE A 57 8.67 10.86 1.56
CA PHE A 57 7.40 10.68 0.86
C PHE A 57 7.02 11.80 -0.11
N PHE A 58 7.85 12.83 -0.22
CA PHE A 58 7.60 13.96 -1.11
C PHE A 58 8.24 13.70 -2.48
N PRO A 59 7.48 13.79 -3.60
CA PRO A 59 8.06 13.77 -4.94
C PRO A 59 8.83 15.08 -5.18
N THR A 60 10.06 15.15 -4.66
CA THR A 60 10.94 16.29 -4.90
C THR A 60 11.87 15.99 -6.05
N GLN A 61 12.32 17.03 -6.74
CA GLN A 61 13.32 16.93 -7.80
C GLN A 61 14.68 16.39 -7.32
N ARG A 62 14.87 16.30 -6.00
CA ARG A 62 16.09 15.83 -5.34
C ARG A 62 16.05 14.35 -4.97
N LEU A 63 14.93 13.67 -5.21
CA LEU A 63 14.74 12.27 -4.85
C LEU A 63 14.48 11.42 -6.08
N ALA A 64 14.82 10.13 -6.00
CA ALA A 64 14.48 9.16 -7.02
C ALA A 64 12.94 9.01 -7.12
N PRO A 65 12.39 8.75 -8.32
CA PRO A 65 13.05 8.70 -9.63
C PRO A 65 13.28 10.08 -10.27
N LEU A 66 12.76 11.17 -9.70
CA LEU A 66 12.80 12.50 -10.32
C LEU A 66 14.21 13.05 -10.50
N ILE A 67 15.13 12.79 -9.58
CA ILE A 67 16.53 13.22 -9.68
C ILE A 67 17.23 12.68 -10.92
N PHE A 68 16.90 11.46 -11.36
CA PHE A 68 17.48 10.85 -12.57
C PHE A 68 17.16 11.64 -13.83
N THR A 69 16.03 12.37 -13.84
CA THR A 69 15.65 13.22 -14.97
C THR A 69 16.44 14.54 -15.06
N ARG A 70 17.32 14.83 -14.09
CA ARG A 70 18.01 16.13 -13.96
C ARG A 70 19.54 16.05 -13.96
N ILE A 71 20.13 14.87 -13.82
CA ILE A 71 21.59 14.71 -13.72
C ILE A 71 22.28 15.02 -15.04
N CYS A 72 21.94 14.30 -16.11
CA CYS A 72 22.46 14.56 -17.46
C CYS A 72 21.46 14.08 -18.52
N ARG A 73 21.70 14.43 -19.79
CA ARG A 73 20.82 14.05 -20.91
C ARG A 73 20.60 12.53 -20.99
N GLN A 74 21.67 11.74 -20.86
CA GLN A 74 21.59 10.28 -20.95
C GLN A 74 20.74 9.68 -19.82
N TRP A 75 20.97 10.09 -18.57
CA TRP A 75 20.19 9.62 -17.43
C TRP A 75 18.71 9.99 -17.57
N ARG A 76 18.42 11.18 -18.09
CA ARG A 76 17.06 11.61 -18.39
C ARG A 76 16.40 10.75 -19.46
N GLU A 77 17.07 10.48 -20.56
CA GLU A 77 16.56 9.62 -21.64
C GLU A 77 16.26 8.21 -21.11
N VAL A 78 17.18 7.62 -20.35
CA VAL A 78 16.99 6.29 -19.74
C VAL A 78 15.84 6.30 -18.72
N ALA A 79 15.81 7.24 -17.77
CA ALA A 79 14.79 7.29 -16.74
C ALA A 79 13.37 7.52 -17.30
N LEU A 80 13.21 8.32 -18.35
CA LEU A 80 11.94 8.52 -19.04
C LEU A 80 11.55 7.33 -19.94
N GLY A 81 12.54 6.54 -20.37
CA GLY A 81 12.38 5.32 -21.15
C GLY A 81 11.93 4.11 -20.35
N LEU A 82 11.96 4.16 -19.01
CA LEU A 82 11.65 3.05 -18.11
C LEU A 82 10.34 3.28 -17.34
N PRO A 83 9.18 2.77 -17.82
CA PRO A 83 7.88 3.06 -17.21
C PRO A 83 7.74 2.55 -15.78
N TRP A 84 8.42 1.44 -15.44
CA TRP A 84 8.39 0.82 -14.12
C TRP A 84 9.04 1.69 -13.02
N LEU A 85 9.91 2.65 -13.36
CA LEU A 85 10.39 3.63 -12.37
C LEU A 85 9.27 4.51 -11.83
N TRP A 86 8.17 4.61 -12.58
CA TRP A 86 7.04 5.49 -12.31
C TRP A 86 5.82 4.71 -11.80
N THR A 87 5.99 3.43 -11.43
CA THR A 87 4.87 2.60 -10.97
C THR A 87 4.63 2.63 -9.46
N GLN A 88 5.53 3.24 -8.68
CA GLN A 88 5.42 3.28 -7.22
C GLN A 88 5.38 4.71 -6.65
N PRO A 89 4.37 5.53 -7.00
CA PRO A 89 4.28 6.86 -6.45
C PRO A 89 3.95 6.80 -4.95
N ARG A 90 4.73 7.54 -4.15
CA ARG A 90 4.40 7.85 -2.75
C ARG A 90 3.71 9.20 -2.71
N LEU A 91 2.51 9.25 -2.18
CA LEU A 91 1.75 10.49 -2.05
C LEU A 91 1.55 10.82 -0.57
N ILE A 92 1.50 12.11 -0.30
CA ILE A 92 1.11 12.64 1.00
C ILE A 92 -0.23 13.33 0.83
N ALA A 93 -1.22 12.88 1.59
CA ALA A 93 -2.52 13.51 1.72
C ALA A 93 -2.43 14.62 2.78
N ASP A 94 -2.07 15.82 2.34
CA ASP A 94 -2.11 17.07 3.13
C ASP A 94 -2.79 18.18 2.30
N ASP A 95 -2.96 19.38 2.87
CA ASP A 95 -3.60 20.52 2.19
C ASP A 95 -3.00 20.83 0.81
N GLY A 96 -1.70 20.58 0.65
CA GLY A 96 -0.95 20.74 -0.60
C GLY A 96 -1.11 19.59 -1.61
N PHE A 97 -1.93 18.57 -1.33
CA PHE A 97 -2.15 17.44 -2.23
C PHE A 97 -2.67 17.92 -3.58
N ARG A 98 -3.51 18.96 -3.60
CA ARG A 98 -4.15 19.46 -4.82
C ARG A 98 -3.14 20.09 -5.78
N GLU A 99 -2.19 20.86 -5.25
CA GLU A 99 -1.11 21.48 -6.02
C GLU A 99 -0.15 20.40 -6.55
N ARG A 100 0.09 19.36 -5.75
CA ARG A 100 0.90 18.21 -6.12
C ARG A 100 0.20 17.19 -7.02
N ALA A 101 -1.13 17.26 -7.16
CA ALA A 101 -1.90 16.36 -8.03
C ALA A 101 -1.38 16.36 -9.48
N SER A 102 -0.94 17.53 -9.97
CA SER A 102 -0.30 17.67 -11.28
C SER A 102 1.01 16.89 -11.42
N ALA A 103 1.78 16.73 -10.34
CA ALA A 103 2.97 15.89 -10.32
C ALA A 103 2.59 14.41 -10.39
N TYR A 104 1.43 14.03 -9.85
CA TYR A 104 0.94 12.65 -9.94
C TYR A 104 0.45 12.32 -11.35
N ASP A 105 -0.24 13.23 -12.03
CA ASP A 105 -0.57 13.08 -13.46
C ASP A 105 0.68 12.81 -14.31
N LEU A 106 1.81 13.43 -13.96
CA LEU A 106 3.09 13.21 -14.62
C LEU A 106 3.62 11.78 -14.38
N TRP A 107 3.48 11.24 -13.17
CA TRP A 107 3.82 9.85 -12.88
C TRP A 107 2.93 8.88 -13.65
N LEU A 108 1.62 9.14 -13.71
CA LEU A 108 0.67 8.33 -14.49
C LEU A 108 1.02 8.31 -15.97
N LYS A 109 1.36 9.47 -16.55
CA LYS A 109 1.80 9.55 -17.95
C LYS A 109 3.07 8.76 -18.20
N ARG A 110 4.02 8.80 -17.26
CA ARG A 110 5.32 8.12 -17.40
C ARG A 110 5.26 6.62 -17.11
N SER A 111 4.29 6.15 -16.34
CA SER A 111 4.06 4.72 -16.12
C SER A 111 3.49 4.02 -17.36
N ARG A 112 3.02 4.76 -18.38
CA ARG A 112 2.51 4.24 -19.66
C ARG A 112 1.46 3.13 -19.49
N GLY A 113 0.60 3.26 -18.47
CA GLY A 113 -0.44 2.29 -18.17
C GLY A 113 0.03 1.03 -17.44
N CYS A 114 1.31 0.95 -17.02
CA CYS A 114 1.78 -0.11 -16.16
C CYS A 114 1.01 -0.13 -14.83
N PRO A 115 0.78 -1.32 -14.25
CA PRO A 115 0.15 -1.46 -12.95
C PRO A 115 0.82 -0.61 -11.86
N LEU A 116 0.03 0.22 -11.19
CA LEU A 116 0.55 1.11 -10.15
C LEU A 116 0.45 0.46 -8.75
N SER A 117 1.44 0.77 -7.92
CA SER A 117 1.45 0.50 -6.47
C SER A 117 1.54 1.82 -5.74
N LEU A 118 0.48 2.23 -5.09
CA LEU A 118 0.35 3.53 -4.44
C LEU A 118 0.53 3.39 -2.95
N LYS A 119 1.37 4.25 -2.34
CA LYS A 119 1.40 4.44 -0.88
C LYS A 119 0.92 5.85 -0.54
N LEU A 120 -0.11 5.97 0.30
CA LEU A 120 -0.61 7.24 0.83
C LEU A 120 -0.25 7.39 2.31
N GLU A 121 0.33 8.53 2.66
CA GLU A 121 0.58 8.90 4.04
C GLU A 121 -0.14 10.21 4.40
N CYS A 122 -0.55 10.35 5.66
CA CYS A 122 -1.11 11.59 6.20
C CYS A 122 -0.26 12.04 7.37
N TYR A 123 0.21 13.28 7.34
CA TYR A 123 0.79 13.92 8.51
C TYR A 123 -0.29 14.78 9.15
N THR A 124 -0.70 14.44 10.36
CA THR A 124 -1.32 15.44 11.23
C THR A 124 -0.22 16.39 11.68
N ASP A 125 -0.52 17.67 11.90
CA ASP A 125 0.45 18.72 12.28
C ASP A 125 1.35 18.36 13.48
N LEU A 126 0.95 17.36 14.26
CA LEU A 126 1.71 16.85 15.41
C LEU A 126 2.92 15.98 15.03
N LYS A 127 2.99 15.43 13.81
CA LYS A 127 4.01 14.46 13.39
C LYS A 127 4.84 14.85 12.17
N ALA A 128 4.56 15.97 11.53
CA ALA A 128 5.39 16.33 10.38
C ALA A 128 6.88 16.46 10.86
N PRO A 129 7.90 16.13 10.04
CA PRO A 129 9.32 16.18 10.44
C PRO A 129 9.87 17.60 10.61
N SER A 130 10.34 18.03 11.79
CA SER A 130 10.76 19.42 12.16
C SER A 130 11.33 20.37 11.08
N PHE A 131 11.93 19.86 10.00
CA PHE A 131 12.29 20.56 8.76
C PHE A 131 11.17 21.40 8.09
N TRP A 132 9.87 21.08 8.23
CA TRP A 132 8.76 21.91 7.69
C TRP A 132 8.40 23.10 8.60
N LYS A 133 8.91 23.16 9.84
CA LYS A 133 8.62 24.28 10.75
C LYS A 133 9.37 25.56 10.42
N THR A 134 10.16 25.57 9.35
CA THR A 134 11.06 26.67 8.99
C THR A 134 10.81 27.17 7.57
N SER A 135 9.59 27.61 7.28
CA SER A 135 9.35 28.69 6.30
C SER A 135 7.87 29.11 6.33
N THR A 136 7.45 29.80 7.39
CA THR A 136 6.33 30.73 7.28
C THR A 136 6.82 32.08 7.74
N ASP A 137 6.90 32.97 6.75
CA ASP A 137 7.22 34.38 6.89
C ASP A 137 6.37 35.01 7.99
N SER A 138 7.00 35.83 8.82
CA SER A 138 6.47 36.45 10.04
C SER A 138 5.47 37.57 9.72
N ARG A 139 4.45 37.29 8.91
CA ARG A 139 3.30 38.15 8.69
C ARG A 139 2.06 37.40 9.10
N SER A 140 1.66 37.68 10.33
CA SER A 140 0.30 37.56 10.86
C SER A 140 -0.74 37.34 9.76
N SER A 141 -1.09 36.07 9.53
CA SER A 141 -2.42 35.71 9.08
C SER A 141 -3.02 34.90 10.20
N SER A 142 -3.85 35.60 10.98
CA SER A 142 -4.97 35.01 11.69
C SER A 142 -5.63 33.96 10.80
N TYR A 143 -5.33 32.68 11.04
CA TYR A 143 -6.07 31.57 10.47
C TYR A 143 -7.50 31.69 11.01
N THR A 144 -8.35 32.30 10.21
CA THR A 144 -9.78 32.28 10.42
C THR A 144 -10.21 30.83 10.24
N SER A 145 -10.89 30.33 11.27
CA SER A 145 -11.73 29.13 11.24
C SER A 145 -12.56 29.11 9.96
N THR A 146 -12.03 28.50 8.90
CA THR A 146 -12.77 28.12 7.70
C THR A 146 -12.39 26.69 7.35
N VAL A 147 -13.16 25.79 7.97
CA VAL A 147 -13.78 24.62 7.34
C VAL A 147 -12.88 23.83 6.39
N ASP A 148 -12.08 22.91 6.94
CA ASP A 148 -11.92 21.52 6.50
C ASP A 148 -10.85 20.88 7.38
N GLY A 149 -11.20 19.87 8.19
CA GLY A 149 -10.20 19.13 8.97
C GLY A 149 -9.32 18.24 8.08
N PRO A 150 -8.25 17.61 8.62
CA PRO A 150 -7.48 16.55 7.94
C PRO A 150 -8.37 15.44 7.34
N GLU A 151 -9.58 15.35 7.86
CA GLU A 151 -10.68 14.47 7.47
C GLU A 151 -11.24 14.69 6.05
N GLN A 152 -11.26 15.91 5.49
CA GLN A 152 -11.88 16.19 4.17
C GLN A 152 -10.87 16.20 3.01
N ILE A 153 -9.59 16.40 3.32
CA ILE A 153 -8.49 16.46 2.35
C ILE A 153 -8.18 15.07 1.77
N THR A 154 -8.30 14.03 2.61
CA THR A 154 -8.12 12.63 2.21
C THR A 154 -9.23 12.16 1.24
N ASP A 155 -10.46 12.62 1.43
CA ASP A 155 -11.65 12.20 0.66
C ASP A 155 -11.61 12.62 -0.81
N ARG A 156 -11.19 13.85 -1.11
CA ARG A 156 -11.04 14.35 -2.49
C ARG A 156 -9.84 13.77 -3.23
N SER A 157 -8.89 13.21 -2.48
CA SER A 157 -7.64 12.67 -2.99
C SER A 157 -7.82 11.22 -3.46
N ILE A 158 -8.57 10.42 -2.69
CA ILE A 158 -8.85 9.01 -2.99
C ILE A 158 -9.77 8.87 -4.21
N SER A 159 -10.76 9.74 -4.36
CA SER A 159 -11.68 9.73 -5.51
C SER A 159 -11.03 10.07 -6.86
N LYS A 160 -9.83 10.66 -6.84
CA LYS A 160 -9.06 11.02 -8.05
C LYS A 160 -7.94 10.05 -8.37
N LEU A 161 -7.84 8.94 -7.63
CA LEU A 161 -6.81 7.96 -7.86
C LEU A 161 -6.97 7.31 -9.25
N PRO A 162 -5.86 6.93 -9.88
CA PRO A 162 -5.87 6.31 -11.20
C PRO A 162 -6.62 4.98 -11.17
N VAL A 163 -7.42 4.74 -12.20
CA VAL A 163 -8.22 3.52 -12.36
C VAL A 163 -7.38 2.24 -12.54
N ASN A 164 -6.12 2.35 -12.96
CA ASN A 164 -5.22 1.21 -13.21
C ASN A 164 -4.39 0.80 -11.98
N LEU A 165 -4.85 1.13 -10.77
CA LEU A 165 -4.16 0.81 -9.53
C LEU A 165 -4.30 -0.69 -9.23
N ARG A 166 -3.18 -1.37 -8.93
CA ARG A 166 -3.19 -2.79 -8.52
C ARG A 166 -2.83 -3.02 -7.08
N LYS A 167 -1.98 -2.16 -6.51
CA LYS A 167 -1.64 -2.19 -5.09
C LYS A 167 -1.88 -0.83 -4.48
N MET A 168 -2.46 -0.81 -3.30
CA MET A 168 -2.74 0.42 -2.57
C MET A 168 -2.46 0.20 -1.09
N ASP A 169 -1.62 1.04 -0.52
CA ASP A 169 -1.34 1.08 0.92
C ASP A 169 -1.73 2.46 1.43
N ILE A 170 -2.71 2.47 2.32
CA ILE A 170 -3.21 3.66 3.02
C ILE A 170 -3.25 3.43 4.52
N SER A 171 -2.44 2.50 5.02
CA SER A 171 -2.37 2.12 6.44
C SER A 171 -1.91 3.26 7.36
N ASP A 172 -1.10 4.18 6.81
CA ASP A 172 -0.62 5.38 7.50
C ASP A 172 -1.67 6.50 7.60
N LEU A 173 -2.82 6.38 6.91
CA LEU A 173 -3.94 7.28 7.11
C LEU A 173 -4.62 6.96 8.44
N GLN A 174 -4.26 7.70 9.49
CA GLN A 174 -4.89 7.53 10.80
C GLN A 174 -6.40 7.82 10.70
N TRP A 175 -7.21 6.85 11.13
CA TRP A 175 -8.67 6.95 11.26
C TRP A 175 -9.44 7.20 9.95
N ILE A 176 -9.43 6.26 9.00
CA ILE A 176 -10.42 6.27 7.92
C ILE A 176 -11.78 5.82 8.49
N SER A 177 -12.73 6.75 8.56
CA SER A 177 -14.13 6.45 8.88
C SER A 177 -14.81 5.74 7.71
N CYS A 178 -15.69 4.77 7.98
CA CYS A 178 -16.44 4.04 6.95
C CYS A 178 -17.28 4.95 6.03
N ARG A 179 -17.68 6.13 6.53
CA ARG A 179 -18.37 7.17 5.73
C ARG A 179 -17.50 7.74 4.60
N ARG A 180 -16.18 7.62 4.68
CA ARG A 180 -15.25 8.16 3.68
C ARG A 180 -15.15 7.34 2.41
N LEU A 181 -15.50 6.06 2.47
CA LEU A 181 -15.57 5.25 1.25
C LEU A 181 -16.75 5.68 0.38
N ASP A 182 -17.77 6.40 0.90
CA ASP A 182 -19.00 6.80 0.16
C ASP A 182 -18.68 7.61 -1.10
N PHE A 183 -17.54 8.28 -1.11
CA PHE A 183 -17.06 9.11 -2.22
C PHE A 183 -16.25 8.34 -3.26
N VAL A 184 -15.87 7.09 -2.99
CA VAL A 184 -15.21 6.22 -3.96
C VAL A 184 -16.29 5.64 -4.86
N ALA A 185 -16.23 5.98 -6.14
CA ALA A 185 -17.10 5.38 -7.15
C ALA A 185 -16.93 3.85 -7.13
N ASP A 186 -17.99 3.10 -7.40
CA ASP A 186 -17.98 1.63 -7.32
C ASP A 186 -16.94 0.96 -8.22
N SER A 187 -16.52 1.64 -9.30
CA SER A 187 -15.47 1.19 -10.22
C SER A 187 -14.06 1.68 -9.85
N GLY A 188 -13.93 2.56 -8.85
CA GLY A 188 -12.66 3.26 -8.55
C GLY A 188 -11.54 2.31 -8.16
N TRP A 189 -11.87 1.17 -7.54
CA TRP A 189 -10.93 0.19 -7.01
C TRP A 189 -11.04 -1.19 -7.66
N ALA A 190 -11.73 -1.28 -8.80
CA ALA A 190 -12.10 -2.55 -9.42
C ALA A 190 -10.89 -3.49 -9.67
N HIS A 191 -9.75 -2.92 -10.05
CA HIS A 191 -8.52 -3.64 -10.41
C HIS A 191 -7.53 -3.82 -9.25
N LEU A 192 -7.88 -3.39 -8.03
CA LEU A 192 -7.02 -3.58 -6.87
C LEU A 192 -6.89 -5.06 -6.53
N THR A 193 -5.65 -5.53 -6.52
CA THR A 193 -5.27 -6.91 -6.17
C THR A 193 -4.66 -6.99 -4.77
N HIS A 194 -4.12 -5.88 -4.26
CA HIS A 194 -3.53 -5.77 -2.93
C HIS A 194 -3.98 -4.46 -2.29
N LEU A 195 -4.53 -4.54 -1.08
CA LEU A 195 -4.95 -3.37 -0.31
C LEU A 195 -4.48 -3.50 1.14
N GLU A 196 -3.81 -2.45 1.63
CA GLU A 196 -3.48 -2.28 3.03
C GLU A 196 -4.18 -1.01 3.54
N ILE A 197 -4.97 -1.15 4.59
CA ILE A 197 -5.86 -0.08 5.04
C ILE A 197 -6.04 -0.09 6.56
N ASN A 198 -6.07 1.09 7.16
CA ASN A 198 -6.43 1.27 8.55
C ASN A 198 -7.94 1.50 8.66
N VAL A 199 -8.65 0.63 9.39
CA VAL A 199 -10.11 0.67 9.52
C VAL A 199 -10.52 0.84 10.98
N HIS A 200 -11.03 2.03 11.34
CA HIS A 200 -11.44 2.31 12.73
C HIS A 200 -12.62 1.42 13.19
N GLY A 201 -13.43 0.94 12.26
CA GLY A 201 -14.50 -0.02 12.51
C GLY A 201 -14.72 -0.92 11.29
N LEU A 202 -15.21 -2.13 11.53
CA LEU A 202 -15.39 -3.15 10.50
C LEU A 202 -16.62 -2.94 9.61
N ASP A 203 -17.40 -1.89 9.82
CA ASP A 203 -18.60 -1.60 9.02
C ASP A 203 -18.28 -1.31 7.54
N ALA A 204 -17.08 -0.77 7.25
CA ALA A 204 -16.59 -0.54 5.89
C ALA A 204 -16.13 -1.81 5.19
N PHE A 205 -15.80 -2.85 5.93
CA PHE A 205 -15.11 -4.02 5.40
C PHE A 205 -15.93 -4.77 4.33
N PRO A 206 -17.25 -5.04 4.53
CA PRO A 206 -18.13 -5.53 3.47
C PRO A 206 -18.04 -4.75 2.17
N ARG A 207 -18.00 -3.43 2.28
CA ARG A 207 -17.98 -2.54 1.13
C ARG A 207 -16.64 -2.53 0.43
N ILE A 208 -15.53 -2.56 1.17
CA ILE A 208 -14.18 -2.68 0.59
C ILE A 208 -14.10 -3.92 -0.31
N LEU A 209 -14.62 -5.05 0.16
CA LEU A 209 -14.67 -6.28 -0.65
C LEU A 209 -15.55 -6.14 -1.90
N ARG A 210 -16.62 -5.33 -1.86
CA ARG A 210 -17.46 -5.05 -3.04
C ARG A 210 -16.77 -4.11 -4.03
N LEU A 211 -15.99 -3.13 -3.55
CA LEU A 211 -15.26 -2.16 -4.37
C LEU A 211 -14.04 -2.77 -5.08
N CYS A 212 -13.48 -3.85 -4.52
CA CYS A 212 -12.26 -4.49 -5.01
C CYS A 212 -12.50 -5.95 -5.42
N PRO A 213 -13.29 -6.26 -6.46
CA PRO A 213 -13.61 -7.64 -6.85
C PRO A 213 -12.38 -8.50 -7.22
N ASP A 214 -11.29 -7.88 -7.70
CA ASP A 214 -10.05 -8.56 -8.07
C ASP A 214 -9.06 -8.74 -6.88
N LEU A 215 -9.49 -8.42 -5.66
CA LEU A 215 -8.61 -8.37 -4.50
C LEU A 215 -8.10 -9.77 -4.11
N SER A 216 -6.79 -9.94 -4.16
CA SER A 216 -6.10 -11.19 -3.78
C SER A 216 -5.49 -11.14 -2.38
N PHE A 217 -5.15 -9.93 -1.91
CA PHE A 217 -4.53 -9.68 -0.62
C PHE A 217 -5.17 -8.48 0.06
N LEU A 218 -5.55 -8.64 1.33
CA LEU A 218 -6.09 -7.57 2.16
C LEU A 218 -5.42 -7.56 3.53
N MET A 219 -4.85 -6.42 3.91
CA MET A 219 -4.32 -6.16 5.25
C MET A 219 -5.18 -5.09 5.93
N LEU A 220 -5.77 -5.44 7.07
CA LEU A 220 -6.53 -4.53 7.92
C LEU A 220 -5.71 -4.17 9.16
N HIS A 221 -5.50 -2.88 9.39
CA HIS A 221 -4.88 -2.36 10.59
C HIS A 221 -5.90 -1.68 11.50
N GLY A 222 -5.60 -1.60 12.80
CA GLY A 222 -6.32 -0.76 13.74
C GLY A 222 -7.77 -1.22 13.96
N ILE A 223 -8.02 -2.53 14.04
CA ILE A 223 -9.38 -3.04 14.20
C ILE A 223 -9.87 -2.80 15.65
N PHE A 224 -10.61 -1.72 15.88
CA PHE A 224 -11.04 -1.31 17.24
C PHE A 224 -12.50 -1.62 17.58
N HIS A 225 -13.39 -1.62 16.57
CA HIS A 225 -14.83 -1.72 16.79
C HIS A 225 -15.42 -2.95 16.07
N PRO A 226 -16.35 -3.67 16.73
CA PRO A 226 -17.03 -4.80 16.12
C PRO A 226 -17.87 -4.35 14.93
N ILE A 227 -18.12 -5.27 14.01
CA ILE A 227 -19.03 -5.03 12.90
C ILE A 227 -20.47 -4.85 13.43
N LYS A 228 -21.12 -3.77 13.06
CA LYS A 228 -22.53 -3.48 13.36
C LYS A 228 -23.43 -4.05 12.26
N ASN A 229 -23.01 -3.93 11.01
CA ASN A 229 -23.76 -4.47 9.88
C ASN A 229 -23.49 -5.98 9.72
N GLN A 230 -24.54 -6.80 9.77
CA GLN A 230 -24.43 -8.26 9.61
C GLN A 230 -24.74 -8.74 8.19
N GLU A 231 -24.73 -7.84 7.20
CA GLU A 231 -24.84 -8.22 5.80
C GLU A 231 -23.76 -9.23 5.40
N PRO A 232 -24.13 -10.42 4.90
CA PRO A 232 -23.17 -11.40 4.41
C PRO A 232 -22.40 -10.87 3.20
N VAL A 233 -21.13 -11.22 3.11
CA VAL A 233 -20.22 -10.80 2.04
C VAL A 233 -19.45 -12.01 1.55
N THR A 234 -19.50 -12.21 0.24
CA THR A 234 -18.71 -13.24 -0.43
C THR A 234 -17.65 -12.59 -1.28
N HIS A 235 -16.39 -13.02 -1.14
CA HIS A 235 -15.31 -12.56 -2.00
C HIS A 235 -14.54 -13.76 -2.56
N THR A 236 -14.59 -13.94 -3.87
CA THR A 236 -14.09 -15.15 -4.54
C THR A 236 -12.63 -15.08 -4.92
N ASN A 237 -12.01 -13.90 -5.02
CA ASN A 237 -10.60 -13.79 -5.42
C ASN A 237 -9.62 -13.65 -4.24
N LEU A 238 -10.11 -13.50 -3.01
CA LEU A 238 -9.26 -13.17 -1.88
C LEU A 238 -8.52 -14.43 -1.41
N GLN A 239 -7.20 -14.41 -1.56
CA GLN A 239 -6.31 -15.52 -1.23
C GLN A 239 -5.64 -15.34 0.12
N ARG A 240 -5.41 -14.09 0.53
CA ARG A 240 -4.73 -13.76 1.78
C ARG A 240 -5.45 -12.65 2.52
N LEU A 241 -5.78 -12.90 3.79
CA LEU A 241 -6.39 -11.94 4.70
C LEU A 241 -5.53 -11.79 5.94
N HIS A 242 -5.04 -10.59 6.17
CA HIS A 242 -4.28 -10.25 7.36
C HIS A 242 -5.05 -9.21 8.18
N MET A 243 -5.11 -9.43 9.50
CA MET A 243 -5.83 -8.58 10.44
C MET A 243 -4.92 -8.25 11.62
N CYS A 244 -4.77 -6.96 11.92
CA CYS A 244 -3.97 -6.46 13.01
C CYS A 244 -4.82 -5.57 13.93
N GLY A 245 -5.02 -6.02 15.16
CA GLY A 245 -5.70 -5.29 16.23
C GLY A 245 -4.75 -4.38 17.02
N ASP A 246 -5.16 -4.04 18.23
CA ASP A 246 -4.40 -3.19 19.15
C ASP A 246 -3.39 -4.00 19.96
N MET A 247 -2.14 -3.55 20.01
CA MET A 247 -1.08 -4.15 20.82
C MET A 247 -1.42 -4.16 22.32
N TYR A 248 -2.31 -3.26 22.78
CA TYR A 248 -2.78 -3.16 24.17
C TYR A 248 -4.29 -3.35 24.27
N PRO A 249 -4.80 -4.58 24.08
CA PRO A 249 -6.24 -4.82 24.02
C PRO A 249 -6.91 -4.47 25.36
N THR A 250 -7.64 -3.36 25.40
CA THR A 250 -8.33 -2.87 26.62
C THR A 250 -9.57 -3.68 26.97
N SER A 251 -10.10 -4.49 26.05
CA SER A 251 -11.22 -5.39 26.30
C SER A 251 -11.27 -6.53 25.29
N SER A 252 -11.53 -7.75 25.76
CA SER A 252 -11.77 -8.94 24.94
C SER A 252 -13.07 -8.77 24.15
N ARG A 253 -13.00 -8.15 22.97
CA ARG A 253 -14.18 -7.91 22.14
C ARG A 253 -14.23 -8.91 20.99
N ASN A 254 -15.39 -9.55 20.85
CA ASN A 254 -15.69 -10.32 19.66
C ASN A 254 -16.03 -9.34 18.53
N LEU A 255 -15.26 -9.40 17.44
CA LEU A 255 -15.34 -8.46 16.33
C LEU A 255 -16.47 -8.77 15.34
N GLY A 256 -17.01 -9.99 15.35
CA GLY A 256 -18.11 -10.41 14.48
C GLY A 256 -17.76 -10.55 13.00
N ILE A 257 -16.52 -10.28 12.59
CA ILE A 257 -16.09 -10.30 11.18
C ILE A 257 -16.30 -11.67 10.52
N PHE A 258 -16.07 -12.75 11.27
CA PHE A 258 -16.23 -14.10 10.79
C PHE A 258 -17.69 -14.55 10.70
N LYS A 259 -18.66 -13.77 11.18
CA LYS A 259 -20.09 -14.08 10.97
C LYS A 259 -20.56 -13.75 9.55
N VAL A 260 -20.01 -12.68 8.98
CA VAL A 260 -20.47 -12.14 7.69
C VAL A 260 -19.68 -12.66 6.49
N LEU A 261 -18.46 -13.16 6.71
CA LEU A 261 -17.53 -13.50 5.63
C LEU A 261 -17.77 -14.85 4.97
N THR A 262 -17.67 -14.91 3.66
CA THR A 262 -17.52 -16.16 2.89
C THR A 262 -16.38 -16.00 1.89
N LEU A 263 -15.27 -16.69 2.11
CA LEU A 263 -14.02 -16.51 1.35
C LEU A 263 -13.53 -17.85 0.77
N PRO A 264 -14.15 -18.35 -0.31
CA PRO A 264 -13.94 -19.73 -0.77
C PRO A 264 -12.51 -20.04 -1.27
N ASN A 265 -11.79 -19.04 -1.75
CA ASN A 265 -10.42 -19.22 -2.27
C ASN A 265 -9.34 -18.73 -1.30
N LEU A 266 -9.67 -18.55 -0.01
CA LEU A 266 -8.71 -18.13 1.00
C LEU A 266 -7.68 -19.24 1.27
N ARG A 267 -6.40 -18.91 1.12
CA ARG A 267 -5.25 -19.81 1.35
C ARG A 267 -4.44 -19.42 2.57
N GLY A 268 -4.38 -18.13 2.89
CA GLY A 268 -3.61 -17.61 4.01
C GLY A 268 -4.43 -16.70 4.91
N LEU A 269 -4.39 -16.95 6.22
CA LEU A 269 -4.94 -16.04 7.21
C LEU A 269 -3.90 -15.71 8.28
N GLN A 270 -3.72 -14.42 8.55
CA GLN A 270 -2.88 -13.95 9.65
C GLN A 270 -3.70 -13.04 10.57
N ALA A 271 -3.63 -13.30 11.86
CA ALA A 271 -4.27 -12.49 12.88
C ALA A 271 -3.26 -12.09 13.96
N ALA A 272 -3.11 -10.78 14.14
CA ALA A 272 -2.20 -10.18 15.11
C ALA A 272 -2.97 -9.34 16.11
N HIS A 273 -2.61 -9.42 17.39
CA HIS A 273 -3.12 -8.55 18.46
C HIS A 273 -4.67 -8.51 18.57
N MET A 274 -5.33 -9.64 18.32
CA MET A 274 -6.80 -9.76 18.34
C MET A 274 -7.36 -10.11 19.74
N GLY A 275 -6.53 -10.12 20.78
CA GLY A 275 -6.93 -10.51 22.13
C GLY A 275 -7.38 -11.98 22.19
N ARG A 276 -8.63 -12.22 22.63
CA ARG A 276 -9.23 -13.57 22.68
C ARG A 276 -9.77 -13.95 21.30
N TRP A 277 -9.31 -15.08 20.77
CA TRP A 277 -9.73 -15.56 19.46
C TRP A 277 -11.20 -16.02 19.43
N PRO A 278 -12.03 -15.55 18.47
CA PRO A 278 -13.43 -15.97 18.34
C PRO A 278 -13.55 -17.35 17.67
N GLN A 279 -13.26 -18.41 18.44
CA GLN A 279 -13.19 -19.80 17.97
C GLN A 279 -14.43 -20.26 17.19
N GLU A 280 -15.61 -20.13 17.80
CA GLU A 280 -16.86 -20.64 17.23
C GLU A 280 -17.20 -19.94 15.91
N GLU A 281 -16.98 -18.63 15.84
CA GLU A 281 -17.22 -17.86 14.61
C GLU A 281 -16.25 -18.24 13.51
N PHE A 282 -14.98 -18.48 13.87
CA PHE A 282 -13.97 -18.90 12.91
C PHE A 282 -14.24 -20.30 12.36
N GLN A 283 -14.65 -21.25 13.18
CA GLN A 283 -15.08 -22.59 12.72
C GLN A 283 -16.30 -22.51 11.81
N ALA A 284 -17.29 -21.68 12.17
CA ALA A 284 -18.45 -21.43 11.31
C ALA A 284 -18.05 -20.79 9.97
N PHE A 285 -17.08 -19.86 9.99
CA PHE A 285 -16.51 -19.26 8.79
C PHE A 285 -15.80 -20.29 7.90
N LEU A 286 -14.97 -21.18 8.46
CA LEU A 286 -14.29 -22.23 7.69
C LEU A 286 -15.28 -23.18 7.05
N THR A 287 -16.31 -23.58 7.81
CA THR A 287 -17.40 -24.44 7.32
C THR A 287 -18.18 -23.77 6.18
N ARG A 288 -18.50 -22.48 6.33
CA ARG A 288 -19.24 -21.71 5.33
C ARG A 288 -18.42 -21.43 4.07
N SER A 289 -17.15 -21.07 4.24
CA SER A 289 -16.26 -20.71 3.13
C SER A 289 -15.76 -21.94 2.37
N LYS A 290 -15.63 -23.09 3.03
CA LYS A 290 -15.07 -24.32 2.46
C LYS A 290 -13.72 -24.08 1.77
N CYS A 291 -12.93 -23.18 2.32
CA CYS A 291 -11.65 -22.77 1.75
C CYS A 291 -10.55 -23.78 2.08
N SER A 292 -9.59 -23.91 1.17
CA SER A 292 -8.38 -24.73 1.37
C SER A 292 -7.29 -23.89 2.03
N LEU A 293 -7.39 -23.70 3.35
CA LEU A 293 -6.42 -22.90 4.09
C LEU A 293 -5.08 -23.64 4.15
N GLU A 294 -4.05 -23.02 3.56
CA GLU A 294 -2.69 -23.54 3.52
C GLU A 294 -1.87 -22.99 4.70
N ARG A 295 -2.11 -21.72 5.07
CA ARG A 295 -1.38 -21.00 6.13
C ARG A 295 -2.32 -20.33 7.11
N LEU A 296 -2.06 -20.53 8.40
CA LEU A 296 -2.72 -19.83 9.51
C LEU A 296 -1.67 -19.36 10.50
N ALA A 297 -1.55 -18.05 10.70
CA ALA A 297 -0.57 -17.47 11.59
C ALA A 297 -1.20 -16.58 12.67
N PHE A 298 -0.79 -16.77 13.91
CA PHE A 298 -1.22 -15.96 15.04
C PHE A 298 -0.05 -15.25 15.71
N CYS A 299 -0.19 -13.95 15.97
CA CYS A 299 0.79 -13.14 16.70
C CYS A 299 0.10 -12.39 17.86
N GLY A 300 0.52 -12.60 19.10
CA GLY A 300 -0.12 -11.94 20.25
C GLY A 300 -1.62 -12.27 20.40
N VAL A 301 -2.04 -13.45 19.97
CA VAL A 301 -3.42 -13.96 20.11
C VAL A 301 -3.46 -15.02 21.19
N SER A 302 -4.48 -14.95 22.07
CA SER A 302 -4.66 -15.90 23.16
C SER A 302 -5.43 -17.14 22.69
N LEU A 303 -4.75 -18.29 22.62
CA LEU A 303 -5.29 -19.60 22.27
C LEU A 303 -5.06 -20.63 23.38
N THR A 304 -6.07 -21.46 23.64
CA THR A 304 -5.96 -22.64 24.51
C THR A 304 -5.11 -23.73 23.85
N VAL A 305 -4.60 -24.69 24.64
CA VAL A 305 -3.81 -25.82 24.10
C VAL A 305 -4.63 -26.61 23.08
N GLN A 306 -5.88 -26.93 23.41
CA GLN A 306 -6.79 -27.66 22.52
C GLN A 306 -7.01 -26.95 21.17
N GLN A 307 -7.17 -25.61 21.19
CA GLN A 307 -7.32 -24.84 19.95
C GLN A 307 -6.06 -24.91 19.07
N ARG A 308 -4.88 -24.90 19.68
CA ARG A 308 -3.61 -24.99 18.94
C ARG A 308 -3.46 -26.34 18.27
N GLU A 309 -3.79 -27.41 18.99
CA GLU A 309 -3.76 -28.77 18.44
C GLU A 309 -4.78 -28.93 17.30
N GLU A 310 -5.99 -28.41 17.48
CA GLU A 310 -7.02 -28.41 16.44
C GLU A 310 -6.54 -27.72 15.16
N TYR A 311 -5.96 -26.52 15.26
CA TYR A 311 -5.47 -25.79 14.09
C TYR A 311 -4.23 -26.41 13.46
N ALA A 312 -3.33 -26.98 14.27
CA ALA A 312 -2.16 -27.69 13.77
C ALA A 312 -2.55 -28.96 12.97
N ALA A 313 -3.66 -29.61 13.34
CA ALA A 313 -4.19 -30.75 12.59
C ALA A 313 -4.94 -30.33 11.32
N LEU A 314 -5.61 -29.18 11.35
CA LEU A 314 -6.45 -28.69 10.24
C LEU A 314 -5.65 -27.99 9.13
N VAL A 315 -4.58 -27.28 9.48
CA VAL A 315 -3.87 -26.37 8.56
C VAL A 315 -2.40 -26.78 8.43
N PRO A 316 -1.90 -27.08 7.21
CA PRO A 316 -0.53 -27.57 7.01
C PRO A 316 0.56 -26.62 7.53
N CYS A 317 0.39 -25.31 7.35
CA CYS A 317 1.33 -24.29 7.82
C CYS A 317 0.65 -23.46 8.93
N PHE A 318 0.54 -24.06 10.11
CA PHE A 318 0.08 -23.37 11.32
C PHE A 318 1.26 -22.82 12.11
N GLU A 319 1.24 -21.51 12.37
CA GLU A 319 2.34 -20.81 13.07
C GLU A 319 1.82 -19.92 14.20
N ILE A 320 2.51 -19.95 15.34
CA ILE A 320 2.36 -18.99 16.42
C ILE A 320 3.62 -18.15 16.47
N ILE A 321 3.51 -16.91 15.99
CA ILE A 321 4.60 -15.94 15.92
C ILE A 321 4.79 -15.35 17.32
N LYS A 322 5.99 -15.51 17.87
CA LYS A 322 6.39 -14.91 19.14
C LYS A 322 6.79 -13.45 18.90
N ILE A 323 6.31 -12.56 19.77
CA ILE A 323 6.72 -11.16 19.86
C ILE A 323 8.07 -11.09 20.57
#